data_AF-A0AA97ELE0-F1
#
_entry.id   AF-A0AA97ELE0-F1
#
_cell.length_a   1.000
_cell.length_b   1.000
_cell.length_c   1.000
_cell.angle_alpha   90.00
_cell.angle_beta   90.00
_cell.angle_gamma   90.00
#
_symmetry.space_group_name_H-M   'P 1'
#
loop_
_entity.id
_entity.type
_entity.pdbx_description
1 polymer ?
#
loop_
_entity_poly.entity_id
_entity_poly.type
_entity_poly.pdbx_seq_one_letter_code
_entity_poly.pdbx_strand_id
1 'polypeptide(L)'
;MNKENYTYILTCLFILVCFSCKHGSGEYHSLHDKIQAKSISHQDSTLSSEAFFSHYKTMEITEGKHSFLIPERKSQITSYACTECHTEPLDNLKGEDLKKAHWDISLAHANTNTMNCATCHNGNDMNNLKTLTGMKVDFNSSYKLCAQCHSSQFEDWKGGAHGKRIGGWAPPRASLTCVNCHNPHNPSIESRWPSRFNTEQIEEAYEGLEH
;
A
#
# COMPACT_ATOMS: atom_id res chain seq x y z
N MET A 1 27.98 -61.02 -25.23
CA MET A 1 27.41 -59.83 -25.90
C MET A 1 28.56 -58.98 -26.40
N ASN A 2 28.70 -58.83 -27.73
CA ASN A 2 29.87 -58.19 -28.36
C ASN A 2 29.86 -56.66 -28.16
N LYS A 3 31.06 -56.07 -27.97
CA LYS A 3 31.28 -54.62 -27.81
C LYS A 3 30.59 -53.78 -28.90
N GLU A 4 30.57 -54.29 -30.14
CA GLU A 4 29.90 -53.73 -31.32
C GLU A 4 28.40 -53.44 -31.06
N ASN A 5 27.70 -54.34 -30.38
CA ASN A 5 26.27 -54.17 -30.07
C ASN A 5 26.06 -53.12 -28.97
N TYR A 6 27.01 -52.96 -28.04
CA TYR A 6 26.93 -51.94 -27.00
C TYR A 6 27.14 -50.53 -27.57
N THR A 7 28.07 -50.39 -28.53
CA THR A 7 28.25 -49.14 -29.29
C THR A 7 27.04 -48.79 -30.13
N TYR A 8 26.40 -49.76 -30.79
CA TYR A 8 25.16 -49.51 -31.55
C TYR A 8 23.98 -49.12 -30.66
N ILE A 9 23.84 -49.76 -29.49
CA ILE A 9 22.80 -49.41 -28.53
C ILE A 9 23.05 -47.99 -27.98
N LEU A 10 24.30 -47.65 -27.63
CA LEU A 10 24.67 -46.32 -27.15
C LEU A 10 24.44 -45.23 -28.21
N THR A 11 24.79 -45.48 -29.48
CA THR A 11 24.54 -44.52 -30.56
C THR A 11 23.05 -44.36 -30.85
N CYS A 12 22.27 -45.44 -30.85
CA CYS A 12 20.82 -45.36 -30.97
C CYS A 12 20.18 -44.59 -29.79
N LEU A 13 20.66 -44.80 -28.56
CA LEU A 13 20.17 -44.10 -27.37
C LEU A 13 20.52 -42.60 -27.40
N PHE A 14 21.72 -42.26 -27.87
CA PHE A 14 22.16 -40.87 -28.06
C PHE A 14 21.34 -40.14 -29.13
N ILE A 15 21.07 -40.81 -30.25
CA ILE A 15 20.21 -40.27 -31.33
C ILE A 15 18.78 -40.05 -30.82
N LEU A 16 18.23 -40.97 -30.01
CA LEU A 16 16.89 -40.84 -29.42
C LEU A 16 16.77 -39.64 -28.47
N VAL A 17 17.82 -39.33 -27.70
CA VAL A 17 17.87 -38.13 -26.84
C VAL A 17 17.92 -36.85 -27.68
N CYS A 18 18.66 -36.84 -28.80
CA CYS A 18 18.75 -35.68 -29.68
C CYS A 18 17.45 -35.38 -30.46
N PHE A 19 16.64 -36.39 -30.81
CA PHE A 19 15.37 -36.20 -31.53
C PHE A 19 14.17 -35.86 -30.62
N SER A 20 14.31 -35.97 -29.30
CA SER A 20 13.21 -35.70 -28.35
C SER A 20 12.96 -34.19 -28.12
N CYS A 21 13.85 -33.31 -28.56
CA CYS A 21 13.72 -31.85 -28.42
C CYS A 21 13.24 -31.19 -29.73
N LYS A 22 12.20 -31.71 -30.36
CA LYS A 22 11.52 -31.01 -31.48
C LYS A 22 10.63 -29.91 -30.89
N HIS A 23 11.24 -28.78 -30.51
CA HIS A 23 10.53 -27.60 -30.01
C HIS A 23 9.60 -27.08 -31.12
N GLY A 24 8.30 -27.31 -30.97
CA GLY A 24 7.28 -26.69 -31.82
C GLY A 24 7.31 -25.18 -31.62
N SER A 25 7.44 -24.44 -32.73
CA SER A 25 7.55 -22.98 -32.77
C SER A 25 6.23 -22.27 -32.46
N GLY A 26 5.65 -22.52 -31.28
CA GLY A 26 4.39 -21.89 -30.86
C GLY A 26 3.88 -22.23 -29.46
N GLU A 27 4.56 -23.06 -28.67
CA GLU A 27 4.11 -23.39 -27.32
C GLU A 27 4.74 -22.46 -26.28
N TYR A 28 3.90 -21.65 -25.64
CA TYR A 28 4.29 -20.91 -24.45
C TYR A 28 4.54 -21.89 -23.31
N HIS A 29 5.74 -21.86 -22.73
CA HIS A 29 6.13 -22.79 -21.66
C HIS A 29 5.41 -22.52 -20.33
N SER A 30 4.85 -21.32 -20.16
CA SER A 30 4.02 -20.96 -19.02
C SER A 30 2.91 -19.97 -19.39
N LEU A 31 1.92 -19.85 -18.50
CA LEU A 31 0.88 -18.82 -18.60
C LEU A 31 1.50 -17.41 -18.62
N HIS A 32 2.58 -17.19 -17.84
CA HIS A 32 3.29 -15.91 -17.82
C HIS A 32 3.91 -15.58 -19.18
N ASP A 33 4.56 -16.54 -19.84
CA ASP A 33 5.16 -16.32 -21.17
C ASP A 33 4.10 -15.97 -22.21
N LYS A 34 2.95 -16.64 -22.13
CA LYS A 34 1.79 -16.35 -23.00
C LYS A 34 1.23 -14.95 -22.75
N ILE A 35 1.06 -14.56 -21.48
CA ILE A 35 0.58 -13.22 -21.12
C ILE A 35 1.57 -12.17 -21.61
N GLN A 36 2.87 -12.35 -21.36
CA GLN A 36 3.90 -11.40 -21.78
C GLN A 36 3.94 -11.24 -23.29
N ALA A 37 3.99 -12.33 -24.04
CA ALA A 37 4.08 -12.30 -25.50
C ALA A 37 2.82 -11.81 -26.20
N LYS A 38 1.64 -11.98 -25.59
CA LYS A 38 0.35 -11.54 -26.17
C LYS A 38 -0.18 -10.24 -25.55
N SER A 39 0.47 -9.70 -24.53
CA SER A 39 0.06 -8.42 -23.94
C SER A 39 0.26 -7.30 -24.94
N ILE A 40 -0.82 -6.59 -25.26
CA ILE A 40 -0.77 -5.36 -26.04
C ILE A 40 -0.63 -4.23 -25.02
N SER A 41 0.52 -3.57 -25.00
CA SER A 41 0.74 -2.37 -24.19
C SER A 41 0.03 -1.20 -24.85
N HIS A 42 -1.15 -0.84 -24.36
CA HIS A 42 -1.79 0.44 -24.69
C HIS A 42 -1.11 1.55 -23.87
N GLN A 43 0.13 1.90 -24.21
CA GLN A 43 0.88 3.00 -23.57
C GLN A 43 0.46 4.38 -24.08
N ASP A 44 -0.17 4.46 -25.24
CA ASP A 44 -0.55 5.70 -25.92
C ASP A 44 -2.01 6.10 -25.70
N SER A 45 -2.42 6.34 -24.44
CA SER A 45 -3.67 7.06 -24.21
C SER A 45 -3.37 8.54 -24.01
N THR A 46 -3.99 9.42 -24.79
CA THR A 46 -4.04 10.88 -24.52
C THR A 46 -4.84 11.22 -23.26
N LEU A 47 -5.40 10.21 -22.59
CA LEU A 47 -6.19 10.33 -21.39
C LEU A 47 -5.27 10.66 -20.21
N SER A 48 -5.65 11.70 -19.47
CA SER A 48 -5.01 12.07 -18.21
C SER A 48 -6.04 12.08 -17.08
N SER A 49 -5.63 11.61 -15.90
CA SER A 49 -6.46 11.70 -14.69
C SER A 49 -6.33 13.04 -13.97
N GLU A 50 -5.39 13.91 -14.38
CA GLU A 50 -5.02 15.14 -13.67
C GLU A 50 -6.21 16.08 -13.40
N ALA A 51 -7.12 16.20 -14.38
CA ALA A 51 -8.31 17.02 -14.24
C ALA A 51 -9.17 16.64 -13.02
N PHE A 52 -9.21 15.35 -12.65
CA PHE A 52 -10.05 14.84 -11.56
C PHE A 52 -9.50 15.12 -10.16
N PHE A 53 -8.23 15.48 -10.03
CA PHE A 53 -7.59 15.73 -8.74
C PHE A 53 -6.88 17.08 -8.66
N SER A 54 -7.13 17.98 -9.60
CA SER A 54 -6.59 19.35 -9.65
C SER A 54 -6.85 20.19 -8.38
N HIS A 55 -7.89 19.86 -7.61
CA HIS A 55 -8.22 20.53 -6.34
C HIS A 55 -7.42 19.98 -5.15
N TYR A 56 -6.70 18.87 -5.31
CA TYR A 56 -5.78 18.38 -4.30
C TYR A 56 -4.40 18.99 -4.50
N LYS A 57 -3.81 19.50 -3.42
CA LYS A 57 -2.38 19.76 -3.41
C LYS A 57 -1.65 18.42 -3.25
N THR A 58 -1.05 17.95 -4.35
CA THR A 58 -0.37 16.65 -4.39
C THR A 58 1.14 16.80 -4.46
N MET A 59 1.84 15.76 -4.04
CA MET A 59 3.28 15.60 -4.23
C MET A 59 3.58 14.22 -4.82
N GLU A 60 4.64 14.14 -5.61
CA GLU A 60 5.14 12.87 -6.14
C GLU A 60 5.97 12.15 -5.09
N ILE A 61 5.79 10.84 -5.01
CA ILE A 61 6.62 9.93 -4.21
C ILE A 61 7.10 8.77 -5.07
N THR A 62 8.24 8.20 -4.67
CA THR A 62 8.83 7.01 -5.29
C THR A 62 9.13 5.99 -4.20
N GLU A 63 8.53 4.81 -4.32
CA GLU A 63 8.74 3.67 -3.41
C GLU A 63 9.09 2.42 -4.24
N GLY A 64 10.38 2.07 -4.26
CA GLY A 64 10.91 1.03 -5.13
C GLY A 64 10.74 1.38 -6.61
N LYS A 65 10.00 0.56 -7.36
CA LYS A 65 9.72 0.78 -8.79
C LYS A 65 8.45 1.60 -9.07
N HIS A 66 7.75 2.05 -8.02
CA HIS A 66 6.47 2.72 -8.14
C HIS A 66 6.60 4.21 -7.86
N SER A 67 6.26 5.04 -8.85
CA SER A 67 6.15 6.49 -8.72
C SER A 67 4.71 6.91 -8.96
N PHE A 68 4.15 7.69 -8.04
CA PHE A 68 2.76 8.17 -8.09
C PHE A 68 2.54 9.37 -7.17
N LEU A 69 1.41 10.04 -7.34
CA LEU A 69 1.04 11.22 -6.56
C LEU A 69 0.28 10.83 -5.28
N ILE A 70 0.55 11.56 -4.20
CA ILE A 70 -0.21 11.52 -2.94
C ILE A 70 -0.64 12.93 -2.54
N PRO A 71 -1.75 13.11 -1.81
CA PRO A 71 -2.12 14.42 -1.28
C PRO A 71 -1.15 14.83 -0.16
N GLU A 72 -0.87 16.12 -0.05
CA GLU A 72 -0.18 16.65 1.12
C GLU A 72 -1.04 16.46 2.37
N ARG A 73 -0.41 15.98 3.45
CA ARG A 73 -1.06 15.82 4.76
C ARG A 73 -0.87 17.04 5.65
N LYS A 74 0.32 17.63 5.63
CA LYS A 74 0.78 18.67 6.55
C LYS A 74 -0.10 19.92 6.48
N SER A 75 -0.48 20.34 5.28
CA SER A 75 -1.38 21.49 5.05
C SER A 75 -2.83 21.23 5.48
N GLN A 76 -3.19 19.98 5.76
CA GLN A 76 -4.52 19.58 6.26
C GLN A 76 -4.54 19.39 7.78
N ILE A 77 -3.46 19.73 8.49
CA ILE A 77 -3.41 19.66 9.95
C ILE A 77 -3.88 21.01 10.49
N THR A 78 -4.95 21.02 11.28
CA THR A 78 -5.58 22.25 11.79
C THR A 78 -4.62 23.16 12.55
N SER A 79 -3.76 22.59 13.41
CA SER A 79 -2.87 23.34 14.31
C SER A 79 -1.39 23.10 14.00
N TYR A 80 -1.00 23.23 12.73
CA TYR A 80 0.41 23.23 12.33
C TYR A 80 0.89 24.69 12.14
N ALA A 81 2.06 25.10 12.64
CA ALA A 81 3.16 24.27 13.16
C ALA A 81 3.04 23.91 14.65
N CYS A 82 3.30 22.65 14.98
CA CYS A 82 3.25 22.12 16.35
C CYS A 82 4.21 22.85 17.31
N THR A 83 5.34 23.34 16.79
CA THR A 83 6.36 24.09 17.54
C THR A 83 5.91 25.47 18.01
N GLU A 84 4.75 25.95 17.55
CA GLU A 84 4.15 27.18 18.09
C GLU A 84 3.76 27.02 19.57
N CYS A 85 3.41 25.80 19.99
CA CYS A 85 3.18 25.47 21.40
C CYS A 85 4.28 24.58 21.99
N HIS A 86 4.93 23.74 21.18
CA HIS A 86 6.03 22.87 21.61
C HIS A 86 7.39 23.54 21.38
N THR A 87 7.72 24.51 22.23
CA THR A 87 8.95 25.31 22.14
C THR A 87 10.20 24.59 22.67
N GLU A 88 10.01 23.54 23.47
CA GLU A 88 11.05 22.70 24.05
C GLU A 88 10.68 21.20 23.90
N PRO A 89 11.64 20.27 24.08
CA PRO A 89 11.33 18.85 24.10
C PRO A 89 10.21 18.48 25.07
N LEU A 90 9.36 17.51 24.69
CA LEU A 90 8.19 17.12 25.50
C LEU A 90 8.53 16.73 26.94
N ASP A 91 9.72 16.17 27.18
CA ASP A 91 10.16 15.79 28.53
C ASP A 91 10.39 17.00 29.44
N ASN A 92 10.69 18.16 28.88
CA ASN A 92 10.90 19.42 29.61
C ASN A 92 9.59 20.19 29.84
N LEU A 93 8.54 19.89 29.05
CA LEU A 93 7.24 20.57 29.11
C LEU A 93 6.21 19.87 30.04
N LYS A 94 6.64 18.91 30.86
CA LYS A 94 5.77 18.16 31.78
C LYS A 94 5.37 19.03 32.99
N GLY A 95 4.09 19.39 33.08
CA GLY A 95 3.47 19.98 34.29
C GLY A 95 2.36 19.08 34.83
N GLU A 96 2.24 18.98 36.15
CA GLU A 96 1.28 18.08 36.81
C GLU A 96 -0.19 18.58 36.72
N ASP A 97 -0.41 19.90 36.62
CA ASP A 97 -1.72 20.51 36.89
C ASP A 97 -2.44 21.17 35.70
N LEU A 98 -1.98 20.96 34.46
CA LEU A 98 -2.62 21.55 33.27
C LEU A 98 -3.26 20.48 32.38
N LYS A 99 -4.51 20.74 31.98
CA LYS A 99 -5.20 19.96 30.96
C LYS A 99 -4.41 20.05 29.65
N LYS A 100 -3.73 18.96 29.27
CA LYS A 100 -2.91 18.89 28.06
C LYS A 100 -3.77 19.21 26.84
N ALA A 101 -3.24 19.92 25.83
CA ALA A 101 -4.00 20.27 24.63
C ALA A 101 -4.57 19.05 23.87
N HIS A 102 -3.92 17.88 23.99
CA HIS A 102 -4.29 16.62 23.35
C HIS A 102 -4.99 15.63 24.30
N TRP A 103 -5.65 16.14 25.35
CA TRP A 103 -6.28 15.32 26.41
C TRP A 103 -7.40 14.41 25.92
N ASP A 104 -8.00 14.71 24.78
CA ASP A 104 -9.12 14.01 24.16
C ASP A 104 -8.69 12.95 23.14
N ILE A 105 -7.38 12.73 22.98
CA ILE A 105 -6.84 11.72 22.07
C ILE A 105 -6.47 10.46 22.86
N SER A 106 -7.09 9.34 22.49
CA SER A 106 -6.74 8.00 22.97
C SER A 106 -6.07 7.18 21.87
N LEU A 107 -5.02 6.43 22.22
CA LEU A 107 -4.34 5.52 21.31
C LEU A 107 -4.95 4.12 21.43
N ALA A 108 -5.82 3.77 20.48
CA ALA A 108 -6.43 2.46 20.31
C ALA A 108 -5.76 1.73 19.13
N HIS A 109 -4.51 1.33 19.31
CA HIS A 109 -3.74 0.65 18.27
C HIS A 109 -3.01 -0.57 18.83
N ALA A 110 -1.68 -0.62 18.82
CA ALA A 110 -0.92 -1.66 19.51
C ALA A 110 -0.97 -1.47 21.04
N ASN A 111 -0.64 -2.53 21.79
CA ASN A 111 -0.58 -2.46 23.25
C ASN A 111 0.46 -1.42 23.73
N THR A 112 0.31 -0.94 24.96
CA THR A 112 1.14 0.13 25.54
C THR A 112 2.61 -0.24 25.74
N ASN A 113 2.95 -1.53 25.77
CA ASN A 113 4.33 -2.00 25.84
C ASN A 113 5.02 -1.98 24.47
N THR A 114 4.24 -1.99 23.38
CA THR A 114 4.73 -1.95 22.00
C THR A 114 4.73 -0.53 21.45
N MET A 115 3.70 0.26 21.73
CA MET A 115 3.52 1.58 21.14
C MET A 115 2.97 2.60 22.13
N ASN A 116 3.49 3.83 22.03
CA ASN A 116 2.95 5.03 22.65
C ASN A 116 3.06 6.20 21.67
N CYS A 117 2.66 7.40 22.09
CA CYS A 117 2.69 8.60 21.25
C CYS A 117 4.09 8.87 20.66
N ALA A 118 5.13 8.67 21.47
CA ALA A 118 6.52 8.87 21.11
C ALA A 118 7.11 7.72 20.28
N THR A 119 6.34 6.68 19.94
CA THR A 119 6.75 5.68 18.95
C THR A 119 6.69 6.27 17.53
N CYS A 120 5.73 7.15 17.26
CA CYS A 120 5.50 7.74 15.95
C CYS A 120 5.85 9.24 15.92
N HIS A 121 5.55 9.97 16.99
CA HIS A 121 5.86 11.39 17.10
C HIS A 121 7.27 11.61 17.62
N ASN A 122 7.95 12.61 17.06
CA ASN A 122 9.25 13.02 17.56
C ASN A 122 9.09 14.05 18.69
N GLY A 123 9.26 13.61 19.94
CA GLY A 123 9.15 14.48 21.11
C GLY A 123 10.18 15.61 21.18
N ASN A 124 11.25 15.55 20.38
CA ASN A 124 12.28 16.60 20.29
C ASN A 124 12.02 17.56 19.11
N ASP A 125 11.13 17.21 18.18
CA ASP A 125 10.79 17.99 16.99
C ASP A 125 9.35 17.67 16.60
N MET A 126 8.39 18.32 17.25
CA MET A 126 6.97 18.00 17.10
C MET A 126 6.40 18.34 15.72
N ASN A 127 7.12 19.11 14.89
CA ASN A 127 6.77 19.32 13.49
C ASN A 127 7.05 18.09 12.63
N ASN A 128 7.67 17.07 13.20
CA ASN A 128 8.06 15.86 12.49
C ASN A 128 7.68 14.60 13.27
N LEU A 129 7.53 13.55 12.48
CA LEU A 129 7.39 12.19 12.94
C LEU A 129 8.78 11.54 13.06
N LYS A 130 8.85 10.36 13.67
CA LYS A 130 10.06 9.54 13.66
C LYS A 130 9.78 8.06 13.46
N THR A 131 10.74 7.38 12.84
CA THR A 131 10.77 5.91 12.75
C THR A 131 11.11 5.27 14.10
N LEU A 132 10.98 3.94 14.19
CA LEU A 132 11.42 3.15 15.34
C LEU A 132 12.93 3.29 15.60
N THR A 133 13.71 3.53 14.55
CA THR A 133 15.15 3.80 14.61
C THR A 133 15.50 5.27 14.87
N GLY A 134 14.50 6.14 15.05
CA GLY A 134 14.68 7.56 15.35
C GLY A 134 14.93 8.47 14.14
N MET A 135 14.81 7.96 12.90
CA MET A 135 14.92 8.81 11.72
C MET A 135 13.72 9.74 11.59
N LYS A 136 13.98 11.00 11.24
CA LYS A 136 12.97 12.02 11.00
C LYS A 136 12.10 11.69 9.77
N VAL A 137 10.79 11.84 9.92
CA VAL A 137 9.79 11.61 8.87
C VAL A 137 8.87 12.82 8.79
N ASP A 138 8.64 13.33 7.59
CA ASP A 138 7.69 14.41 7.36
C ASP A 138 6.25 13.89 7.49
N PHE A 139 5.31 14.71 7.99
CA PHE A 139 3.88 14.34 8.07
C PHE A 139 3.28 13.97 6.71
N ASN A 140 3.75 14.55 5.61
CA ASN A 140 3.36 14.16 4.25
C ASN A 140 3.75 12.72 3.90
N SER A 141 4.79 12.19 4.56
CA SER A 141 5.27 10.82 4.38
C SER A 141 4.93 9.90 5.56
N SER A 142 3.85 10.20 6.30
CA SER A 142 3.44 9.41 7.47
C SER A 142 3.21 7.92 7.17
N TYR A 143 2.88 7.56 5.92
CA TYR A 143 2.78 6.17 5.46
C TYR A 143 4.06 5.35 5.71
N LYS A 144 5.24 5.99 5.75
CA LYS A 144 6.52 5.33 6.06
C LYS A 144 6.53 4.76 7.48
N LEU A 145 5.78 5.36 8.41
CA LEU A 145 5.66 4.81 9.75
C LEU A 145 4.84 3.53 9.76
N CYS A 146 3.72 3.51 9.03
CA CYS A 146 2.83 2.36 8.90
C CYS A 146 3.58 1.17 8.30
N ALA A 147 4.40 1.42 7.26
CA ALA A 147 5.17 0.41 6.54
C ALA A 147 6.18 -0.36 7.42
N GLN A 148 6.58 0.18 8.58
CA GLN A 148 7.51 -0.48 9.49
C GLN A 148 6.93 -1.76 10.11
N CYS A 149 5.60 -1.86 10.20
CA CYS A 149 4.90 -3.02 10.77
C CYS A 149 3.87 -3.62 9.80
N HIS A 150 3.19 -2.79 8.99
CA HIS A 150 2.16 -3.18 8.04
C HIS A 150 2.72 -3.34 6.62
N SER A 151 3.73 -4.20 6.49
CA SER A 151 4.45 -4.40 5.22
C SER A 151 3.54 -4.87 4.09
N SER A 152 2.68 -5.86 4.33
CA SER A 152 1.76 -6.38 3.31
C SER A 152 0.81 -5.29 2.79
N GLN A 153 0.18 -4.53 3.68
CA GLN A 153 -0.72 -3.44 3.29
C GLN A 153 0.02 -2.33 2.55
N PHE A 154 1.28 -2.07 2.92
CA PHE A 154 2.13 -1.12 2.23
C PHE A 154 2.52 -1.60 0.82
N GLU A 155 2.85 -2.89 0.63
CA GLU A 155 3.06 -3.50 -0.70
C GLU A 155 1.81 -3.40 -1.58
N ASP A 156 0.64 -3.71 -1.02
CA ASP A 156 -0.62 -3.61 -1.76
C ASP A 156 -0.94 -2.15 -2.10
N TRP A 157 -0.67 -1.21 -1.20
CA TRP A 157 -0.91 0.21 -1.42
C TRP A 157 0.02 0.79 -2.48
N LYS A 158 1.34 0.53 -2.40
CA LYS A 158 2.28 1.01 -3.42
C LYS A 158 1.95 0.42 -4.79
N GLY A 159 1.54 -0.86 -4.84
CA GLY A 159 1.12 -1.55 -6.06
C GLY A 159 -0.24 -1.09 -6.59
N GLY A 160 -1.07 -0.49 -5.73
CA GLY A 160 -2.40 0.03 -6.08
C GLY A 160 -3.54 -0.97 -5.97
N ALA A 161 -3.28 -2.11 -5.33
CA ALA A 161 -4.31 -3.06 -4.90
C ALA A 161 -5.02 -2.60 -3.62
N HIS A 162 -4.37 -1.75 -2.82
CA HIS A 162 -4.93 -1.18 -1.59
C HIS A 162 -4.96 0.36 -1.63
N GLY A 163 -5.88 0.93 -0.85
CA GLY A 163 -6.15 2.37 -0.81
C GLY A 163 -7.06 2.85 -1.94
N LYS A 164 -7.48 4.10 -1.84
CA LYS A 164 -8.40 4.73 -2.81
C LYS A 164 -7.63 5.65 -3.73
N ARG A 165 -7.77 5.44 -5.04
CA ARG A 165 -7.28 6.38 -6.06
C ARG A 165 -8.05 7.69 -5.98
N ILE A 166 -7.34 8.78 -6.22
CA ILE A 166 -7.93 10.11 -6.36
C ILE A 166 -8.07 10.35 -7.86
N GLY A 167 -9.31 10.39 -8.35
CA GLY A 167 -9.57 10.51 -9.78
C GLY A 167 -9.49 9.18 -10.54
N GLY A 168 -9.39 9.29 -11.87
CA GLY A 168 -9.53 8.20 -12.81
C GLY A 168 -8.41 7.13 -12.78
N TRP A 169 -8.43 6.27 -13.79
CA TRP A 169 -7.47 5.15 -13.93
C TRP A 169 -6.32 5.45 -14.89
N ALA A 170 -6.39 6.56 -15.62
CA ALA A 170 -5.33 7.03 -16.50
C ALA A 170 -4.16 7.65 -15.70
N PRO A 171 -2.94 7.72 -16.26
CA PRO A 171 -1.84 8.46 -15.66
C PRO A 171 -2.14 9.98 -15.50
N PRO A 172 -1.47 10.68 -14.57
CA PRO A 172 -0.71 10.13 -13.47
C PRO A 172 -1.64 9.45 -12.45
N ARG A 173 -1.17 8.38 -11.82
CA ARG A 173 -1.88 7.79 -10.68
C ARG A 173 -1.75 8.73 -9.50
N ALA A 174 -2.87 9.14 -8.91
CA ALA A 174 -2.92 9.78 -7.60
C ALA A 174 -3.66 8.87 -6.61
N SER A 175 -3.17 8.77 -5.38
CA SER A 175 -3.73 7.87 -4.37
C SER A 175 -3.78 8.53 -3.00
N LEU A 176 -4.87 8.31 -2.27
CA LEU A 176 -4.95 8.63 -0.85
C LEU A 176 -3.91 7.80 -0.09
N THR A 177 -3.34 8.39 0.95
CA THR A 177 -2.41 7.74 1.89
C THR A 177 -3.17 6.97 2.98
N CYS A 178 -2.46 6.18 3.77
CA CYS A 178 -3.03 5.41 4.89
C CYS A 178 -3.91 6.29 5.80
N VAL A 179 -3.40 7.47 6.17
CA VAL A 179 -4.08 8.36 7.14
C VAL A 179 -5.24 9.17 6.56
N ASN A 180 -5.49 9.08 5.24
CA ASN A 180 -6.67 9.68 4.64
C ASN A 180 -7.92 8.79 4.83
N CYS A 181 -7.72 7.50 5.09
CA CYS A 181 -8.80 6.53 5.33
C CYS A 181 -8.80 6.00 6.77
N HIS A 182 -7.61 5.81 7.34
CA HIS A 182 -7.43 5.28 8.69
C HIS A 182 -7.11 6.41 9.68
N ASN A 183 -7.74 6.42 10.85
CA ASN A 183 -7.33 7.28 11.94
C ASN A 183 -6.00 6.74 12.51
N PRO A 184 -4.88 7.48 12.50
CA PRO A 184 -3.59 6.96 12.98
C PRO A 184 -3.60 6.56 14.47
N HIS A 185 -4.55 7.09 15.27
CA HIS A 185 -4.70 6.72 16.68
C HIS A 185 -5.74 5.61 16.92
N ASN A 186 -6.56 5.30 15.92
CA ASN A 186 -7.47 4.14 15.92
C ASN A 186 -7.61 3.61 14.48
N PRO A 187 -6.59 2.90 13.94
CA PRO A 187 -6.54 2.62 12.51
C PRO A 187 -7.56 1.58 12.05
N SER A 188 -8.12 0.78 12.96
CA SER A 188 -9.09 -0.25 12.61
C SER A 188 -10.33 0.37 11.97
N ILE A 189 -10.75 -0.19 10.83
CA ILE A 189 -12.04 0.14 10.23
C ILE A 189 -13.02 -0.93 10.72
N GLU A 190 -14.06 -0.50 11.43
CA GLU A 190 -15.07 -1.43 11.93
C GLU A 190 -15.75 -2.16 10.79
N SER A 191 -16.02 -3.46 11.00
CA SER A 191 -16.85 -4.24 10.11
C SER A 191 -18.23 -3.58 10.01
N ARG A 192 -18.60 -3.23 8.79
CA ARG A 192 -19.91 -2.67 8.49
C ARG A 192 -20.55 -3.48 7.38
N TRP A 193 -21.88 -3.54 7.41
CA TRP A 193 -22.63 -4.09 6.29
C TRP A 193 -22.35 -3.30 5.01
N PRO A 194 -22.30 -3.98 3.85
CA PRO A 194 -22.27 -3.30 2.56
C PRO A 194 -23.38 -2.25 2.49
N SER A 195 -23.09 -1.09 1.91
CA SER A 195 -24.10 -0.03 1.78
C SER A 195 -25.30 -0.42 0.91
N ARG A 196 -25.17 -1.53 0.16
CA ARG A 196 -26.26 -2.23 -0.51
C ARG A 196 -26.03 -3.73 -0.36
N PHE A 197 -27.08 -4.42 0.08
CA PHE A 197 -27.16 -5.88 0.01
C PHE A 197 -27.09 -6.33 -1.46
N ASN A 198 -26.65 -7.57 -1.69
CA ASN A 198 -26.77 -8.16 -3.03
C ASN A 198 -28.27 -8.39 -3.35
N THR A 199 -28.60 -8.60 -4.62
CA THR A 199 -29.99 -8.73 -5.06
C THR A 199 -30.75 -9.83 -4.29
N GLU A 200 -30.08 -10.94 -4.02
CA GLU A 200 -30.61 -12.09 -3.26
C GLU A 200 -30.97 -11.70 -1.81
N GLN A 201 -30.08 -11.02 -1.09
CA GLN A 201 -30.34 -10.54 0.27
C GLN A 201 -31.41 -9.44 0.33
N ILE A 202 -31.60 -8.69 -0.76
CA ILE A 202 -32.71 -7.73 -0.88
C ILE A 202 -34.02 -8.51 -1.02
N GLU A 203 -34.07 -9.51 -1.89
CA GLU A 203 -35.23 -10.38 -2.11
C GLU A 203 -35.61 -11.13 -0.82
N GLU A 204 -34.65 -11.77 -0.14
CA GLU A 204 -34.86 -12.45 1.15
C GLU A 204 -35.38 -11.49 2.24
N ALA A 205 -34.89 -10.25 2.27
CA ALA A 205 -35.38 -9.25 3.22
C ALA A 205 -36.81 -8.77 2.92
N TYR A 206 -37.24 -8.78 1.65
CA TYR A 206 -38.63 -8.50 1.28
C TYR A 206 -39.55 -9.68 1.59
N GLU A 207 -39.11 -10.91 1.34
CA GLU A 207 -39.88 -12.14 1.65
C GLU A 207 -40.07 -12.32 3.17
N GLY A 208 -39.06 -12.00 3.97
CA GLY A 208 -39.13 -12.07 5.44
C GLY A 208 -39.99 -11.00 6.13
N LEU A 209 -40.56 -10.05 5.39
CA LEU A 209 -41.47 -9.01 5.89
C LEU A 209 -42.96 -9.33 5.62
N GLU A 210 -43.27 -10.42 4.91
CA GLU A 210 -44.64 -10.86 4.63
C GLU A 210 -45.19 -11.88 5.66
N HIS A 211 -44.59 -11.96 6.85
CA HIS A 211 -45.01 -12.85 7.96
C HIS A 211 -45.20 -12.06 9.25
#